data_AF-R4LGP6-F1
#
_entry.id   AF-R4LGP6-F1
#
_cell.length_a   1.000
_cell.length_b   1.000
_cell.length_c   1.000
_cell.angle_alpha   90.00
_cell.angle_beta   90.00
_cell.angle_gamma   90.00
#
_symmetry.space_group_name_H-M   'P 1'
#
loop_
_entity.id
_entity.type
_entity.pdbx_description
1 polymer ?
#
loop_
_entity_poly.entity_id
_entity_poly.type
_entity_poly.pdbx_seq_one_letter_code
_entity_poly.pdbx_strand_id
1 'polypeptide(L)'
;MQTPWWIPALGFAGVIVSAAIGGAAAFLAHLVTQRRTDRRENERWERERAERREQWHREDLARWHADRRSLYGQALAAVDQWGRGATPWSLDAEHLGSSARAVIEALAAARIVASPEASRQLAALHLGVVTVCSAAEAAAIAPEDSVIPGIAGEGAQLVRARLMDLVRADLGLERAPAQQTLDIERQLCRYRDHLRQAEPDDESREWLTVAGTYLEHILGPDDAVPAAP
;
A
#
# COMPACT_ATOMS: atom_id res chain seq x y z
N MET A 1 -27.20 -74.73 -69.94
CA MET A 1 -27.74 -74.13 -68.71
C MET A 1 -27.22 -72.69 -68.64
N GLN A 2 -28.07 -71.70 -68.90
CA GLN A 2 -27.72 -70.28 -68.80
C GLN A 2 -27.89 -69.84 -67.35
N THR A 3 -26.79 -69.50 -66.68
CA THR A 3 -26.83 -68.85 -65.37
C THR A 3 -27.40 -67.43 -65.53
N PRO A 4 -28.42 -67.04 -64.75
CA PRO A 4 -29.05 -65.73 -64.91
C PRO A 4 -28.09 -64.60 -64.56
N TRP A 5 -27.87 -63.69 -65.51
CA TRP A 5 -26.91 -62.58 -65.42
C TRP A 5 -27.27 -61.51 -64.37
N TRP A 6 -28.47 -61.56 -63.79
CA TRP A 6 -28.90 -60.63 -62.73
C TRP A 6 -28.35 -60.97 -61.34
N ILE A 7 -27.85 -62.19 -61.12
CA ILE A 7 -27.24 -62.62 -59.85
C ILE A 7 -26.01 -61.78 -59.46
N PRO A 8 -25.03 -61.50 -60.35
CA PRO A 8 -23.90 -60.62 -60.00
C PRO A 8 -24.31 -59.15 -59.77
N ALA A 9 -25.34 -58.64 -60.45
CA ALA A 9 -25.76 -57.24 -60.34
C ALA A 9 -26.33 -56.89 -58.94
N LEU A 10 -27.05 -57.82 -58.30
CA LEU A 10 -27.54 -57.63 -56.93
C LEU A 10 -26.42 -57.70 -55.87
N GLY A 11 -25.35 -58.46 -56.15
CA GLY A 11 -24.18 -58.54 -55.27
C GLY A 11 -23.39 -57.23 -55.17
N PHE A 12 -23.21 -56.50 -56.29
CA PHE A 12 -22.48 -55.24 -56.29
C PHE A 12 -23.27 -54.07 -55.69
N ALA A 13 -24.60 -54.05 -55.82
CA ALA A 13 -25.44 -53.03 -55.19
C ALA A 13 -25.40 -53.10 -53.64
N GLY A 14 -25.31 -54.31 -53.07
CA GLY A 14 -25.19 -54.50 -51.62
C GLY A 14 -23.85 -54.02 -51.04
N VAL A 15 -22.75 -54.16 -51.80
CA VAL A 15 -21.40 -53.77 -51.35
C VAL A 15 -21.24 -52.24 -51.27
N ILE A 16 -21.82 -51.50 -52.22
CA ILE A 16 -21.72 -50.03 -52.26
C ILE A 16 -22.48 -49.40 -51.08
N VAL A 17 -23.67 -49.90 -50.77
CA VAL A 17 -24.47 -49.41 -49.63
C VAL A 17 -23.77 -49.70 -48.30
N SER A 18 -23.12 -50.87 -48.17
CA SER A 18 -22.36 -51.26 -46.98
C SER A 18 -21.12 -50.36 -46.77
N ALA A 19 -20.41 -50.01 -47.84
CA ALA A 19 -19.24 -49.13 -47.78
C ALA A 19 -19.62 -47.68 -47.41
N ALA A 20 -20.74 -47.17 -47.92
CA ALA A 20 -21.24 -45.84 -47.58
C ALA A 20 -21.68 -45.72 -46.11
N ILE A 21 -22.36 -46.74 -45.58
CA ILE A 21 -22.80 -46.78 -44.17
C ILE A 21 -21.57 -46.90 -43.24
N GLY A 22 -20.59 -47.73 -43.60
CA GLY A 22 -19.33 -47.85 -42.85
C GLY A 22 -18.52 -46.54 -42.82
N GLY A 23 -18.44 -45.84 -43.95
CA GLY A 23 -17.74 -44.55 -44.07
C GLY A 23 -18.37 -43.44 -43.23
N ALA A 24 -19.71 -43.36 -43.22
CA ALA A 24 -20.44 -42.36 -42.42
C ALA A 24 -20.25 -42.59 -40.91
N ALA A 25 -20.28 -43.85 -40.45
CA ALA A 25 -20.03 -44.19 -39.05
C ALA A 25 -18.60 -43.85 -38.61
N ALA A 26 -17.59 -44.12 -39.46
CA ALA A 26 -16.20 -43.78 -39.19
C ALA A 26 -15.98 -42.26 -39.10
N PHE A 27 -16.60 -41.49 -40.00
CA PHE A 27 -16.52 -40.03 -40.00
C PHE A 27 -17.19 -39.41 -38.76
N LEU A 28 -18.38 -39.88 -38.38
CA LEU A 28 -19.06 -39.44 -37.15
C LEU A 28 -18.25 -39.80 -35.90
N ALA A 29 -17.66 -41.00 -35.84
CA ALA A 29 -16.78 -41.39 -34.76
C ALA A 29 -15.56 -40.47 -34.66
N HIS A 30 -14.94 -40.10 -35.80
CA HIS A 30 -13.82 -39.17 -35.83
C HIS A 30 -14.19 -37.80 -35.26
N LEU A 31 -15.30 -37.20 -35.71
CA LEU A 31 -15.77 -35.90 -35.21
C LEU A 31 -16.09 -35.91 -33.71
N VAL A 32 -16.71 -36.98 -33.21
CA VAL A 32 -16.98 -37.13 -31.76
C VAL A 32 -15.67 -37.24 -30.98
N THR A 33 -14.68 -37.95 -31.52
CA THR A 33 -13.37 -38.09 -30.87
C THR A 33 -12.65 -36.75 -30.85
N GLN A 34 -12.64 -36.00 -31.96
CA GLN A 34 -12.04 -34.67 -32.05
C GLN A 34 -12.67 -33.69 -31.05
N ARG A 35 -14.02 -33.60 -31.01
CA ARG A 35 -14.71 -32.75 -30.03
C ARG A 35 -14.40 -33.10 -28.58
N ARG A 36 -14.25 -34.39 -28.26
CA ARG A 36 -13.87 -34.82 -26.91
C ARG A 36 -12.43 -34.42 -26.57
N THR A 37 -11.53 -34.49 -27.53
CA THR A 37 -10.14 -34.03 -27.36
C THR A 37 -10.10 -32.52 -27.16
N ASP A 38 -10.78 -31.74 -28.02
CA ASP A 38 -10.84 -30.29 -27.92
C ASP A 38 -11.43 -29.84 -26.57
N ARG A 39 -12.47 -30.53 -26.09
CA ARG A 39 -13.06 -30.24 -24.77
C ARG A 39 -12.08 -30.49 -23.64
N ARG A 40 -11.35 -31.62 -23.66
CA ARG A 40 -10.34 -31.93 -22.64
C ARG A 40 -9.19 -30.95 -22.67
N GLU A 41 -8.80 -30.50 -23.86
CA GLU A 41 -7.76 -29.50 -24.02
C GLU A 41 -8.21 -28.14 -23.47
N ASN A 42 -9.44 -27.70 -23.77
CA ASN A 42 -10.02 -26.49 -23.20
C ASN A 42 -10.11 -26.57 -21.67
N GLU A 43 -10.64 -27.68 -21.11
CA GLU A 43 -10.73 -27.89 -19.66
C GLU A 43 -9.34 -27.92 -18.99
N ARG A 44 -8.30 -28.39 -19.70
CA ARG A 44 -6.92 -28.32 -19.23
C ARG A 44 -6.40 -26.89 -19.26
N TRP A 45 -6.60 -26.16 -20.35
CA TRP A 45 -6.15 -24.77 -20.50
C TRP A 45 -6.83 -23.84 -19.49
N GLU A 46 -8.11 -24.05 -19.18
CA GLU A 46 -8.83 -23.29 -18.16
C GLU A 46 -8.24 -23.50 -16.76
N ARG A 47 -7.90 -24.75 -16.42
CA ARG A 47 -7.21 -25.07 -15.16
C ARG A 47 -5.83 -24.42 -15.10
N GLU A 48 -5.02 -24.56 -16.15
CA GLU A 48 -3.69 -23.95 -16.21
C GLU A 48 -3.75 -22.41 -16.09
N ARG A 49 -4.78 -21.77 -16.67
CA ARG A 49 -5.01 -20.32 -16.50
C ARG A 49 -5.44 -19.96 -15.09
N ALA A 50 -6.28 -20.77 -14.45
CA ALA A 50 -6.68 -20.54 -13.07
C ALA A 50 -5.48 -20.65 -12.12
N GLU A 51 -4.68 -21.70 -12.27
CA GLU A 51 -3.44 -21.92 -11.50
C GLU A 51 -2.45 -20.77 -11.71
N ARG A 52 -2.24 -20.32 -12.96
CA ARG A 52 -1.36 -19.17 -13.24
C ARG A 52 -1.88 -17.86 -12.66
N ARG A 53 -3.20 -17.61 -12.69
CA ARG A 53 -3.78 -16.42 -12.04
C ARG A 53 -3.57 -16.44 -10.54
N GLU A 54 -3.75 -17.59 -9.90
CA GLU A 54 -3.51 -17.74 -8.46
C GLU A 54 -2.02 -17.60 -8.12
N GLN A 55 -1.12 -18.13 -8.96
CA GLN A 55 0.31 -17.92 -8.82
C GLN A 55 0.68 -16.44 -8.92
N TRP A 56 0.22 -15.74 -9.96
CA TRP A 56 0.48 -14.31 -10.13
C TRP A 56 -0.08 -13.48 -8.99
N HIS A 57 -1.28 -13.81 -8.50
CA HIS A 57 -1.85 -13.13 -7.35
C HIS A 57 -0.98 -13.29 -6.09
N ARG A 58 -0.46 -14.50 -5.83
CA ARG A 58 0.46 -14.74 -4.71
C ARG A 58 1.79 -13.98 -4.88
N GLU A 59 2.34 -13.98 -6.09
CA GLU A 59 3.58 -13.26 -6.41
C GLU A 59 3.41 -11.73 -6.30
N ASP A 60 2.28 -11.19 -6.75
CA ASP A 60 1.93 -9.78 -6.62
C ASP A 60 1.78 -9.37 -5.15
N LEU A 61 1.04 -10.15 -4.36
CA LEU A 61 0.92 -9.91 -2.92
C LEU A 61 2.28 -9.95 -2.23
N ALA A 62 3.13 -10.93 -2.57
CA ALA A 62 4.46 -11.05 -2.00
C ALA A 62 5.35 -9.84 -2.36
N ARG A 63 5.31 -9.38 -3.62
CA ARG A 63 6.01 -8.17 -4.07
C ARG A 63 5.53 -6.94 -3.32
N TRP A 64 4.22 -6.75 -3.24
CA TRP A 64 3.61 -5.63 -2.52
C TRP A 64 4.00 -5.60 -1.04
N HIS A 65 4.01 -6.74 -0.35
CA HIS A 65 4.49 -6.82 1.03
C HIS A 65 6.00 -6.56 1.17
N ALA A 66 6.81 -6.93 0.18
CA ALA A 66 8.24 -6.62 0.18
C ALA A 66 8.49 -5.12 -0.02
N ASP A 67 7.81 -4.50 -0.99
CA ASP A 67 7.92 -3.07 -1.26
C ASP A 67 7.48 -2.23 -0.07
N ARG A 68 6.36 -2.61 0.56
CA ARG A 68 5.85 -1.97 1.78
C ARG A 68 6.87 -2.02 2.93
N ARG A 69 7.46 -3.19 3.20
CA ARG A 69 8.51 -3.33 4.23
C ARG A 69 9.76 -2.50 3.91
N SER A 70 10.16 -2.46 2.64
CA SER A 70 11.31 -1.65 2.19
C SER A 70 11.07 -0.17 2.45
N LEU A 71 9.90 0.35 2.06
CA LEU A 71 9.55 1.76 2.23
C LEU A 71 9.39 2.15 3.72
N TYR A 72 8.81 1.28 4.54
CA TYR A 72 8.81 1.49 6.00
C TYR A 72 10.20 1.48 6.62
N GLY A 73 11.10 0.60 6.15
CA GLY A 73 12.50 0.61 6.57
C GLY A 73 13.20 1.92 6.22
N GLN A 74 12.95 2.47 5.04
CA GLN A 74 13.49 3.76 4.61
C GLN A 74 12.96 4.92 5.47
N ALA A 75 11.66 4.94 5.75
CA ALA A 75 11.06 5.96 6.62
C ALA A 75 11.63 5.90 8.05
N LEU A 76 11.76 4.71 8.63
CA LEU A 76 12.37 4.53 9.95
C LEU A 76 13.84 4.97 9.98
N ALA A 77 14.61 4.62 8.95
CA ALA A 77 16.00 5.03 8.83
C ALA A 77 16.16 6.57 8.72
N ALA A 78 15.27 7.23 7.96
CA ALA A 78 15.25 8.68 7.84
C ALA A 78 14.93 9.36 9.19
N VAL A 79 13.93 8.85 9.92
CA VAL A 79 13.58 9.37 11.25
C VAL A 79 14.73 9.16 12.26
N ASP A 80 15.37 7.99 12.23
CA ASP A 80 16.54 7.70 13.07
C ASP A 80 17.72 8.62 12.75
N GLN A 81 17.94 8.92 11.47
CA GLN A 81 18.98 9.86 11.05
C GLN A 81 18.66 11.29 11.52
N TRP A 82 17.42 11.73 11.36
CA TRP A 82 16.96 13.03 11.86
C TRP A 82 17.13 13.16 13.37
N GLY A 83 16.71 12.15 14.14
CA GLY A 83 16.89 12.13 15.60
C GLY A 83 18.34 12.15 16.05
N ARG A 84 19.27 11.55 15.28
CA ARG A 84 20.72 11.66 15.54
C ARG A 84 21.29 13.03 15.20
N GLY A 85 20.77 13.70 14.16
CA GLY A 85 21.18 15.05 13.76
C GLY A 85 20.65 16.13 14.71
N ALA A 86 19.56 15.86 15.41
CA ALA A 86 18.91 16.77 16.36
C ALA A 86 19.64 16.89 17.73
N THR A 87 20.92 16.50 17.83
CA THR A 87 21.64 16.62 19.11
C THR A 87 21.94 18.08 19.47
N PRO A 88 21.96 18.44 20.78
CA PRO A 88 22.00 19.83 21.23
C PRO A 88 23.15 20.72 20.74
N TRP A 89 24.20 20.12 20.24
CA TRP A 89 25.45 20.78 19.87
C TRP A 89 25.76 20.67 18.37
N SER A 90 24.84 20.14 17.55
CA SER A 90 25.05 19.87 16.12
C SER A 90 24.00 20.49 15.20
N LEU A 91 23.15 21.39 15.71
CA LEU A 91 22.08 22.02 14.94
C LEU A 91 22.64 23.11 14.03
N ASP A 92 23.30 22.70 12.96
CA ASP A 92 23.32 23.51 11.75
C ASP A 92 21.91 23.46 11.15
N ALA A 93 21.27 24.63 11.00
CA ALA A 93 19.93 24.75 10.43
C ALA A 93 19.84 24.09 9.04
N GLU A 94 20.92 24.14 8.25
CA GLU A 94 20.99 23.49 6.93
C GLU A 94 20.91 21.96 7.06
N HIS A 95 21.59 21.40 8.06
CA HIS A 95 21.55 19.95 8.32
C HIS A 95 20.17 19.50 8.84
N LEU A 96 19.54 20.31 9.69
CA LEU A 96 18.20 20.01 10.20
C LEU A 96 17.16 20.04 9.07
N GLY A 97 17.20 21.05 8.19
CA GLY A 97 16.30 21.15 7.04
C GLY A 97 16.46 20.00 6.04
N SER A 98 17.70 19.62 5.72
CA SER A 98 17.98 18.50 4.80
C SER A 98 17.53 17.14 5.36
N SER A 99 17.73 16.90 6.66
CA SER A 99 17.28 15.66 7.32
C SER A 99 15.76 15.60 7.49
N ALA A 100 15.11 16.72 7.83
CA ALA A 100 13.65 16.84 7.86
C ALA A 100 13.00 16.52 6.50
N ARG A 101 13.58 17.06 5.42
CA ARG A 101 13.13 16.78 4.06
C ARG A 101 13.21 15.30 3.72
N ALA A 102 14.28 14.61 4.09
CA ALA A 102 14.42 13.18 3.87
C ALA A 102 13.32 12.37 4.61
N VAL A 103 12.95 12.78 5.83
CA VAL A 103 11.83 12.17 6.58
C VAL A 103 10.51 12.40 5.84
N ILE A 104 10.25 13.62 5.39
CA ILE A 104 9.04 13.99 4.64
C ILE A 104 8.89 13.14 3.38
N GLU A 105 9.95 13.05 2.56
CA GLU A 105 9.95 12.28 1.33
C GLU A 105 9.73 10.78 1.60
N ALA A 106 10.38 10.23 2.63
CA ALA A 106 10.23 8.82 3.00
C ALA A 106 8.82 8.49 3.52
N LEU A 107 8.21 9.38 4.33
CA LEU A 107 6.82 9.22 4.79
C LEU A 107 5.82 9.30 3.63
N ALA A 108 6.04 10.22 2.69
CA ALA A 108 5.21 10.35 1.49
C ALA A 108 5.28 9.08 0.62
N ALA A 109 6.48 8.52 0.44
CA ALA A 109 6.66 7.27 -0.31
C ALA A 109 5.98 6.07 0.38
N ALA A 110 6.14 5.95 1.71
CA ALA A 110 5.48 4.91 2.50
C ALA A 110 3.94 5.01 2.40
N ARG A 111 3.40 6.22 2.31
CA ARG A 111 1.95 6.46 2.20
C ARG A 111 1.32 5.85 0.94
N ILE A 112 2.06 5.81 -0.18
CA ILE A 112 1.56 5.26 -1.46
C ILE A 112 1.25 3.78 -1.35
N VAL A 113 2.03 3.05 -0.56
CA VAL A 113 1.92 1.60 -0.42
C VAL A 113 1.21 1.14 0.84
N ALA A 114 0.91 2.06 1.78
CA ALA A 114 0.25 1.79 3.05
C ALA A 114 -1.22 1.38 2.88
N SER A 115 -1.82 0.73 3.89
CA SER A 115 -3.28 0.57 3.92
C SER A 115 -3.96 1.94 4.01
N PRO A 116 -5.26 2.07 3.68
CA PRO A 116 -5.95 3.35 3.82
C PRO A 116 -5.84 3.96 5.23
N GLU A 117 -5.88 3.11 6.26
CA GLU A 117 -5.73 3.55 7.65
C GLU A 117 -4.29 4.02 7.97
N ALA A 118 -3.30 3.20 7.64
CA ALA A 118 -1.90 3.57 7.83
C ALA A 118 -1.52 4.82 7.00
N SER A 119 -2.12 5.00 5.82
CA SER A 119 -1.93 6.18 4.98
C SER A 119 -2.39 7.48 5.66
N ARG A 120 -3.55 7.45 6.34
CA ARG A 120 -4.05 8.59 7.14
C ARG A 120 -3.10 8.90 8.30
N GLN A 121 -2.68 7.88 9.03
CA GLN A 121 -1.79 8.05 10.18
C GLN A 121 -0.38 8.53 9.75
N LEU A 122 0.15 8.07 8.61
CA LEU A 122 1.39 8.59 8.03
C LEU A 122 1.26 10.05 7.59
N ALA A 123 0.09 10.47 7.10
CA ALA A 123 -0.15 11.87 6.77
C ALA A 123 -0.14 12.76 8.02
N ALA A 124 -0.69 12.27 9.14
CA ALA A 124 -0.62 12.97 10.43
C ALA A 124 0.84 13.05 10.94
N LEU A 125 1.62 11.97 10.84
CA LEU A 125 3.04 11.96 11.21
C LEU A 125 3.86 12.92 10.34
N HIS A 126 3.64 12.92 9.03
CA HIS A 126 4.26 13.85 8.10
C HIS A 126 4.04 15.29 8.53
N LEU A 127 2.82 15.64 8.91
CA LEU A 127 2.51 16.99 9.36
C LEU A 127 3.15 17.33 10.72
N GLY A 128 3.19 16.37 11.65
CA GLY A 128 3.90 16.53 12.92
C GLY A 128 5.39 16.84 12.70
N VAL A 129 6.05 16.12 11.78
CA VAL A 129 7.44 16.39 11.39
C VAL A 129 7.59 17.80 10.84
N VAL A 130 6.75 18.20 9.87
CA VAL A 130 6.79 19.56 9.30
C VAL A 130 6.66 20.61 10.40
N THR A 131 5.72 20.43 11.33
CA THR A 131 5.47 21.38 12.41
C THR A 131 6.66 21.50 13.37
N VAL A 132 7.27 20.38 13.76
CA VAL A 132 8.48 20.39 14.61
C VAL A 132 9.65 21.07 13.90
N CYS A 133 9.80 20.85 12.59
CA CYS A 133 10.88 21.45 11.82
C CYS A 133 10.70 22.96 11.65
N SER A 134 9.49 23.42 11.31
CA SER A 134 9.19 24.86 11.25
C SER A 134 9.39 25.54 12.60
N ALA A 135 9.00 24.89 13.70
CA ALA A 135 9.23 25.41 15.05
C ALA A 135 10.73 25.50 15.39
N ALA A 136 11.52 24.51 14.98
CA ALA A 136 12.96 24.51 15.19
C ALA A 136 13.67 25.58 14.35
N GLU A 137 13.27 25.79 13.10
CA GLU A 137 13.80 26.85 12.23
C GLU A 137 13.48 28.24 12.78
N ALA A 138 12.22 28.51 13.14
CA ALA A 138 11.81 29.78 13.74
C ALA A 138 12.59 30.09 15.01
N ALA A 139 12.88 29.05 15.78
CA ALA A 139 13.59 29.20 17.04
C ALA A 139 15.12 29.32 16.85
N ALA A 140 15.70 28.79 15.77
CA ALA A 140 17.12 29.00 15.42
C ALA A 140 17.44 30.48 15.09
N ILE A 141 16.42 31.28 14.78
CA ILE A 141 16.53 32.73 14.56
C ILE A 141 16.50 33.49 15.92
N ALA A 142 16.05 32.84 17.00
CA ALA A 142 15.97 33.41 18.34
C ALA A 142 17.34 33.38 19.07
N PRO A 143 17.59 34.29 20.02
CA PRO A 143 18.88 34.40 20.72
C PRO A 143 19.27 33.12 21.51
N GLU A 144 20.59 32.95 21.70
CA GLU A 144 21.34 31.72 22.09
C GLU A 144 20.88 30.97 23.36
N ASP A 145 19.97 31.52 24.18
CA ASP A 145 19.52 30.92 25.45
C ASP A 145 18.25 30.05 25.34
N SER A 146 17.82 29.71 24.13
CA SER A 146 16.51 29.08 23.89
C SER A 146 16.52 27.54 23.97
N VAL A 147 15.47 26.98 24.61
CA VAL A 147 15.26 25.57 25.04
C VAL A 147 15.10 24.56 23.87
N ILE A 148 15.47 24.93 22.66
CA ILE A 148 15.04 24.32 21.39
C ILE A 148 15.59 22.91 21.14
N PRO A 149 16.85 22.56 21.47
CA PRO A 149 17.39 21.30 21.01
C PRO A 149 16.74 20.05 21.62
N GLY A 150 16.08 20.19 22.77
CA GLY A 150 15.28 19.10 23.35
C GLY A 150 14.06 18.75 22.50
N ILE A 151 13.44 19.74 21.85
CA ILE A 151 12.16 19.59 21.15
C ILE A 151 12.32 18.73 19.88
N ALA A 152 13.37 18.96 19.09
CA ALA A 152 13.63 18.18 17.89
C ALA A 152 13.98 16.71 18.22
N GLY A 153 14.80 16.49 19.25
CA GLY A 153 15.16 15.16 19.72
C GLY A 153 13.96 14.37 20.26
N GLU A 154 13.14 14.99 21.12
CA GLU A 154 11.90 14.38 21.64
C GLU A 154 10.88 14.14 20.52
N GLY A 155 10.74 15.09 19.60
CA GLY A 155 9.89 14.97 18.41
C GLY A 155 10.28 13.77 17.54
N ALA A 156 11.57 13.61 17.26
CA ALA A 156 12.08 12.47 16.48
C ALA A 156 11.81 11.13 17.18
N GLN A 157 11.99 11.05 18.50
CA GLN A 157 11.68 9.85 19.27
C GLN A 157 10.18 9.51 19.24
N LEU A 158 9.31 10.52 19.38
CA LEU A 158 7.87 10.34 19.29
C LEU A 158 7.45 9.85 17.91
N VAL A 159 7.92 10.52 16.84
CA VAL A 159 7.64 10.13 15.44
C VAL A 159 8.11 8.71 15.18
N ARG A 160 9.31 8.35 15.65
CA ARG A 160 9.85 7.00 15.52
C ARG A 160 8.99 5.95 16.21
N ALA A 161 8.62 6.20 17.48
CA ALA A 161 7.78 5.27 18.24
C ALA A 161 6.44 5.04 17.52
N ARG A 162 5.84 6.11 17.00
CA ARG A 162 4.57 6.03 16.28
C ARG A 162 4.67 5.38 14.91
N LEU A 163 5.72 5.66 14.17
CA LEU A 163 5.99 4.96 12.92
C LEU A 163 6.17 3.46 13.17
N MET A 164 6.87 3.07 14.24
CA MET A 164 7.01 1.65 14.62
C MET A 164 5.67 0.98 14.96
N ASP A 165 4.82 1.63 15.76
CA ASP A 165 3.48 1.11 16.11
C ASP A 165 2.63 0.93 14.84
N LEU A 166 2.64 1.93 13.95
CA LEU A 166 1.92 1.92 12.68
C LEU A 166 2.40 0.80 11.77
N VAL A 167 3.72 0.64 11.63
CA VAL A 167 4.31 -0.42 10.80
C VAL A 167 3.91 -1.79 11.31
N ARG A 168 3.92 -2.01 12.64
CA ARG A 168 3.48 -3.28 13.23
C ARG A 168 2.00 -3.54 12.96
N ALA A 169 1.15 -2.54 13.14
CA ALA A 169 -0.28 -2.66 12.89
C ALA A 169 -0.59 -2.95 11.40
N ASP A 170 0.02 -2.19 10.48
CA ASP A 170 -0.22 -2.30 9.05
C ASP A 170 0.33 -3.58 8.42
N LEU A 171 1.42 -4.13 8.98
CA LEU A 171 1.96 -5.44 8.61
C LEU A 171 1.23 -6.61 9.29
N GLY A 172 0.20 -6.34 10.10
CA GLY A 172 -0.57 -7.35 10.83
C GLY A 172 0.24 -8.09 11.90
N LEU A 173 1.34 -7.50 12.38
CA LEU A 173 2.20 -8.08 13.41
C LEU A 173 1.57 -7.93 14.80
N GLU A 174 0.79 -6.88 15.03
CA GLU A 174 0.07 -6.62 16.29
C GLU A 174 -1.32 -6.02 16.01
N ARG A 175 -2.30 -6.28 16.89
CA ARG A 175 -3.58 -5.54 16.89
C ARG A 175 -3.35 -4.20 17.58
N ALA A 176 -3.50 -3.09 16.87
CA ALA A 176 -3.38 -1.76 17.45
C ALA A 176 -4.38 -1.57 18.60
N PRO A 177 -3.93 -1.22 19.82
CA PRO A 177 -4.84 -0.88 20.89
C PRO A 177 -5.46 0.50 20.60
N ALA A 178 -6.77 0.54 20.41
CA ALA A 178 -7.54 1.76 20.06
C ALA A 178 -7.29 2.96 20.99
N GLN A 179 -6.85 2.73 22.23
CA GLN A 179 -6.54 3.77 23.21
C GLN A 179 -5.32 4.63 22.83
N GLN A 180 -4.37 4.08 22.07
CA GLN A 180 -3.08 4.74 21.83
C GLN A 180 -3.16 5.87 20.79
N THR A 181 -4.17 5.88 19.92
CA THR A 181 -4.42 6.94 18.92
C THR A 181 -4.94 8.22 19.59
N LEU A 182 -5.85 8.09 20.56
CA LEU A 182 -6.47 9.21 21.29
C LEU A 182 -5.50 10.01 22.19
N ASP A 183 -4.41 9.40 22.65
CA ASP A 183 -3.38 10.11 23.43
C ASP A 183 -2.45 10.96 22.55
N ILE A 184 -2.31 10.60 21.26
CA ILE A 184 -1.49 11.34 20.28
C ILE A 184 -2.19 12.62 19.86
N GLU A 185 -3.47 12.54 19.51
CA GLU A 185 -4.26 13.73 19.16
C GLU A 185 -4.22 14.75 20.30
N ARG A 186 -4.27 14.29 21.55
CA ARG A 186 -4.09 15.13 22.73
C ARG A 186 -2.68 15.73 22.86
N GLN A 187 -1.62 14.99 22.52
CA GLN A 187 -0.25 15.52 22.53
C GLN A 187 -0.01 16.53 21.40
N LEU A 188 -0.49 16.25 20.18
CA LEU A 188 -0.42 17.18 19.04
C LEU A 188 -1.24 18.44 19.29
N CYS A 189 -2.41 18.33 19.93
CA CYS A 189 -3.19 19.49 20.34
C CYS A 189 -2.43 20.35 21.37
N ARG A 190 -1.82 19.74 22.40
CA ARG A 190 -0.98 20.48 23.36
C ARG A 190 0.20 21.18 22.69
N TYR A 191 0.85 20.52 21.74
CA TYR A 191 1.98 21.10 21.01
C TYR A 191 1.53 22.27 20.12
N ARG A 192 0.40 22.13 19.42
CA ARG A 192 -0.24 23.22 18.67
C ARG A 192 -0.59 24.40 19.57
N ASP A 193 -1.12 24.14 20.76
CA ASP A 193 -1.49 25.20 21.72
C ASP A 193 -0.24 25.93 22.26
N HIS A 194 0.86 25.21 22.48
CA HIS A 194 2.16 25.83 22.81
C HIS A 194 2.70 26.70 21.66
N LEU A 195 2.58 26.24 20.41
CA LEU A 195 2.99 27.03 19.24
C LEU A 195 2.12 28.27 19.01
N ARG A 196 0.83 28.22 19.39
CA ARG A 196 -0.03 29.42 19.38
C ARG A 196 0.35 30.44 20.44
N GLN A 197 0.93 29.99 21.56
CA GLN A 197 1.33 30.87 22.66
C GLN A 197 2.70 31.51 22.45
N ALA A 198 3.61 30.85 21.72
CA ALA A 198 4.80 31.49 21.21
C ALA A 198 4.36 32.45 20.10
N GLU A 199 4.40 33.78 20.30
CA GLU A 199 4.07 34.77 19.24
C GLU A 199 4.95 34.50 18.00
N PRO A 200 4.43 33.86 16.94
CA PRO A 200 5.23 33.53 15.78
C PRO A 200 5.36 34.78 14.92
N ASP A 201 6.47 34.91 14.19
CA ASP A 201 6.54 35.85 13.08
C ASP A 201 5.48 35.53 12.01
N ASP A 202 5.28 36.47 11.07
CA ASP A 202 4.21 36.34 10.07
C ASP A 202 4.41 35.12 9.15
N GLU A 203 5.64 34.69 8.91
CA GLU A 203 5.97 33.52 8.09
C GLU A 203 5.61 32.21 8.83
N SER A 204 5.93 32.12 10.11
CA SER A 204 5.55 30.99 10.96
C SER A 204 4.03 30.89 11.16
N ARG A 205 3.29 32.02 11.16
CA ARG A 205 1.81 32.00 11.20
C ARG A 205 1.19 31.39 9.95
N GLU A 206 1.76 31.63 8.78
CA GLU A 206 1.24 31.07 7.53
C GLU A 206 1.37 29.53 7.55
N TRP A 207 2.54 29.02 7.94
CA TRP A 207 2.79 27.58 8.08
C TRP A 207 1.89 26.91 9.12
N LEU A 208 1.68 27.54 10.29
CA LEU A 208 0.78 27.03 11.32
C LEU A 208 -0.69 27.03 10.88
N THR A 209 -1.09 28.00 10.05
CA THR A 209 -2.46 28.07 9.50
C THR A 209 -2.70 26.98 8.47
N VAL A 210 -1.72 26.74 7.59
CA VAL A 210 -1.75 25.64 6.60
C VAL A 210 -1.76 24.29 7.32
N ALA A 211 -0.93 24.12 8.35
CA ALA A 211 -0.94 22.89 9.15
C ALA A 211 -2.27 22.68 9.89
N GLY A 212 -2.86 23.74 10.44
CA GLY A 212 -4.17 23.70 11.10
C GLY A 212 -5.30 23.29 10.16
N THR A 213 -5.38 23.91 8.98
CA THR A 213 -6.41 23.57 7.97
C THR A 213 -6.21 22.16 7.38
N TYR A 214 -4.97 21.70 7.25
CA TYR A 214 -4.68 20.35 6.78
C TYR A 214 -5.04 19.27 7.82
N LEU A 215 -4.86 19.54 9.12
CA LEU A 215 -5.34 18.67 10.21
C LEU A 215 -6.86 18.53 10.18
N GLU A 216 -7.58 19.64 10.03
CA GLU A 216 -9.05 19.64 9.95
C GLU A 216 -9.56 18.84 8.74
N HIS A 217 -8.84 18.88 7.62
CA HIS A 217 -9.18 18.10 6.43
C HIS A 217 -8.88 16.60 6.55
N ILE A 218 -7.80 16.21 7.25
CA ILE A 218 -7.41 14.81 7.43
C ILE A 218 -8.22 14.13 8.53
N LEU A 219 -8.46 14.81 9.64
CA LEU A 219 -9.23 14.28 10.77
C LEU A 219 -10.74 14.24 10.46
N GLY A 220 -11.18 14.99 9.44
CA GLY A 220 -12.57 15.03 9.03
C GLY A 220 -13.49 15.70 10.07
N PRO A 221 -14.62 16.28 9.65
CA PRO A 221 -15.59 16.87 10.57
C PRO A 221 -16.33 15.82 11.44
N ASP A 222 -16.26 14.53 11.08
CA ASP A 222 -17.09 13.46 11.65
C ASP A 222 -16.44 12.68 12.82
N ASP A 223 -15.13 12.84 13.08
CA ASP A 223 -14.47 12.25 14.26
C ASP A 223 -14.41 13.23 15.45
N ALA A 224 -15.34 14.20 15.50
CA ALA A 224 -15.58 14.97 16.71
C ALA A 224 -15.95 14.00 17.84
N VAL A 225 -14.96 13.73 18.72
CA VAL A 225 -15.11 12.98 19.96
C VAL A 225 -16.44 13.42 20.59
N PRO A 226 -17.45 12.53 20.72
CA PRO A 226 -18.70 12.92 21.32
C PRO A 226 -18.37 13.48 22.70
N ALA A 227 -18.77 14.72 22.95
CA ALA A 227 -18.56 15.38 24.22
C ALA A 227 -18.98 14.40 25.32
N ALA A 228 -18.02 14.01 26.17
CA ALA A 228 -18.29 13.09 27.26
C ALA A 228 -19.47 13.65 28.10
N PRO A 229 -20.41 12.79 28.52
CA PRO A 229 -21.60 13.22 29.26
C PRO A 229 -21.24 13.91 30.59
#